data_AF-T1KJ78-F1
#
_entry.id   AF-T1KJ78-F1
#
_cell.length_a   1.000
_cell.length_b   1.000
_cell.length_c   1.000
_cell.angle_alpha   90.00
_cell.angle_beta   90.00
_cell.angle_gamma   90.00
#
_symmetry.space_group_name_H-M   'P 1'
#
loop_
_entity.id
_entity.type
_entity.pdbx_description
1 polymer ?
#
loop_
_entity_poly.entity_id
_entity_poly.type
_entity_poly.pdbx_seq_one_letter_code
_entity_poly.pdbx_strand_id
1 'polypeptide(L)'
;MPSINMQKCFVRNEQLKHYPKVSIDSIPSRFKLMISSTSNFYGKCLFVIMMFSLDIFAVLDLLYISFDSIYSAQLQSFHAILGHLPYLIFYFRYDHKLVKQIEEHWNALQIDFDYETRKYFWTYKAFYRWLTYFMYIIAIIIIYFNQSSMQMEKDKIISSEVVFRENIKFYYACLIIGPLAFLNFFCNCCIQMDLPILAQTAVQFNLIKLKKLLNESLKAEKSLNIDDIQNIRHKYLLSCRLVDKINEIMSPCLVLAFTHFVANGCALAYTMLYTQPNQLTSWSPVIISSFFFTTSLILTRSALKINEKSLESLAIVYKLSLKTNSIRILNEISLFLNHNEIGFTFGGMFMLTTSSLSTLYSAFITIVLAIPSFSR
;
A
#
# COMPACT_ATOMS: atom_id res chain seq x y z
N MET A 1 8.79 2.27 53.65
CA MET A 1 9.53 3.45 53.16
C MET A 1 8.99 3.83 51.78
N PRO A 2 8.21 4.91 51.66
CA PRO A 2 7.59 5.30 50.39
C PRO A 2 8.50 6.24 49.58
N SER A 3 8.44 6.05 48.25
CA SER A 3 8.59 7.02 47.14
C SER A 3 9.58 8.19 47.25
N ILE A 4 10.52 8.28 46.30
CA ILE A 4 10.90 9.50 45.56
C ILE A 4 11.75 9.07 44.33
N ASN A 5 11.27 9.42 43.13
CA ASN A 5 12.00 9.68 41.85
C ASN A 5 11.48 9.08 40.53
N MET A 6 10.28 8.48 40.46
CA MET A 6 9.60 8.29 39.15
C MET A 6 8.72 9.48 38.73
N GLN A 7 8.48 10.46 39.60
CA GLN A 7 7.50 11.53 39.35
C GLN A 7 8.07 12.87 38.82
N LYS A 8 9.38 13.05 38.66
CA LYS A 8 9.94 14.38 38.34
C LYS A 8 10.25 14.66 36.86
N CYS A 9 9.94 13.75 35.93
CA CYS A 9 10.04 14.03 34.48
C CYS A 9 8.69 14.07 33.75
N PHE A 10 7.56 13.93 34.45
CA PHE A 10 6.24 13.72 33.83
C PHE A 10 5.17 14.76 34.14
N VAL A 11 5.48 15.86 34.84
CA VAL A 11 4.46 16.86 35.20
C VAL A 11 4.81 18.22 34.60
N ARG A 12 4.67 18.34 33.28
CA ARG A 12 4.39 19.61 32.59
C ARG A 12 3.86 19.35 31.17
N ASN A 13 2.59 18.95 31.09
CA ASN A 13 1.65 19.17 29.96
C ASN A 13 0.41 18.26 30.13
N GLU A 14 -0.34 18.47 31.21
CA GLU A 14 -1.68 17.90 31.41
C GLU A 14 -2.67 18.51 30.39
N GLN A 15 -2.54 18.09 29.14
CA GLN A 15 -3.54 18.01 28.07
C GLN A 15 -2.89 17.54 26.74
N LEU A 16 -1.88 16.66 26.80
CA LEU A 16 -1.46 15.91 25.62
C LEU A 16 -2.65 15.09 25.14
N LYS A 17 -3.35 15.53 24.08
CA LYS A 17 -4.32 14.71 23.34
C LYS A 17 -3.69 13.34 23.13
N HIS A 18 -4.08 12.34 23.93
CA HIS A 18 -3.47 11.03 23.88
C HIS A 18 -3.87 10.40 22.54
N TYR A 19 -2.92 10.30 21.63
CA TYR A 19 -3.09 9.51 20.43
C TYR A 19 -3.48 8.07 20.82
N PRO A 20 -4.46 7.46 20.14
CA PRO A 20 -4.90 6.11 20.47
C PRO A 20 -3.77 5.09 20.36
N LYS A 21 -3.95 3.91 20.95
CA LYS A 21 -3.05 2.77 20.72
C LYS A 21 -2.97 2.50 19.21
N VAL A 22 -1.76 2.26 18.71
CA VAL A 22 -1.57 1.92 17.29
C VAL A 22 -2.20 0.57 17.04
N SER A 23 -3.03 0.51 16.01
CA SER A 23 -3.67 -0.73 15.57
C SER A 23 -3.96 -0.70 14.08
N ILE A 24 -3.85 -1.87 13.46
CA ILE A 24 -4.32 -2.15 12.10
C ILE A 24 -5.76 -2.67 12.07
N ASP A 25 -6.31 -3.01 13.24
CA ASP A 25 -7.70 -3.40 13.41
C ASP A 25 -8.61 -2.19 13.10
N SER A 26 -9.13 -2.18 11.89
CA SER A 26 -9.99 -1.13 11.37
C SER A 26 -11.10 -1.75 10.55
N ILE A 27 -12.17 -1.00 10.27
CA ILE A 27 -13.31 -1.48 9.50
C ILE A 27 -12.88 -2.14 8.17
N PRO A 28 -11.97 -1.53 7.36
CA PRO A 28 -11.40 -2.19 6.18
C PRO A 28 -10.73 -3.54 6.45
N SER A 29 -9.92 -3.61 7.51
CA SER A 29 -9.21 -4.83 7.91
C SER A 29 -10.20 -5.92 8.33
N ARG A 30 -11.16 -5.61 9.20
CA ARG A 30 -12.19 -6.54 9.66
C ARG A 30 -13.03 -7.09 8.51
N PHE A 31 -13.43 -6.23 7.57
CA PHE A 31 -14.16 -6.66 6.37
C PHE A 31 -13.33 -7.67 5.56
N LYS A 32 -12.05 -7.38 5.32
CA LYS A 32 -11.19 -8.30 4.56
C LYS A 32 -10.92 -9.61 5.28
N LEU A 33 -10.75 -9.57 6.60
CA LEU A 33 -10.60 -10.78 7.41
C LEU A 33 -11.86 -11.66 7.38
N MET A 34 -13.05 -11.03 7.41
CA MET A 34 -14.33 -11.73 7.30
C MET A 34 -14.46 -12.54 6.01
N ILE A 35 -13.88 -12.06 4.90
CA ILE A 35 -13.87 -12.75 3.60
C ILE A 35 -12.54 -13.44 3.28
N SER A 36 -11.64 -13.64 4.25
CA SER A 36 -10.32 -14.22 4.02
C SER A 36 -10.34 -15.75 3.85
N SER A 37 -9.26 -16.34 3.37
CA SER A 37 -9.09 -17.80 3.25
C SER A 37 -9.15 -18.56 4.59
N THR A 38 -8.91 -17.87 5.71
CA THR A 38 -9.00 -18.43 7.07
C THR A 38 -10.35 -18.15 7.76
N SER A 39 -11.28 -17.49 7.08
CA SER A 39 -12.62 -17.22 7.61
C SER A 39 -13.46 -18.50 7.74
N ASN A 40 -14.64 -18.38 8.35
CA ASN A 40 -15.61 -19.48 8.40
C ASN A 40 -16.19 -19.79 7.00
N PHE A 41 -16.99 -20.86 6.91
CA PHE A 41 -17.61 -21.28 5.64
C PHE A 41 -18.39 -20.13 4.97
N TYR A 42 -19.15 -19.35 5.75
CA TYR A 42 -19.91 -18.20 5.25
C TYR A 42 -19.03 -17.12 4.61
N GLY A 43 -17.90 -16.78 5.24
CA GLY A 43 -16.94 -15.80 4.71
C GLY A 43 -16.32 -16.24 3.39
N LYS A 44 -15.97 -17.54 3.27
CA LYS A 44 -15.46 -18.14 2.02
C LYS A 44 -16.52 -18.13 0.93
N CYS A 45 -17.76 -18.51 1.24
CA CYS A 45 -18.88 -18.44 0.29
C CYS A 45 -19.13 -17.01 -0.16
N LEU A 46 -19.10 -16.03 0.76
CA LEU A 46 -19.25 -14.62 0.43
C LEU A 46 -18.15 -14.17 -0.53
N PHE A 47 -16.89 -14.56 -0.29
CA PHE A 47 -15.80 -14.26 -1.23
C PHE A 47 -16.06 -14.84 -2.63
N VAL A 48 -16.47 -16.12 -2.72
CA VAL A 48 -16.77 -16.74 -4.02
C VAL A 48 -17.93 -16.02 -4.73
N ILE A 49 -19.00 -15.69 -4.01
CA ILE A 49 -20.14 -14.93 -4.54
C ILE A 49 -19.68 -13.55 -5.03
N MET A 50 -18.81 -12.89 -4.26
CA MET A 50 -18.27 -11.58 -4.65
C MET A 50 -17.45 -11.69 -5.94
N MET A 51 -16.50 -12.62 -6.01
CA MET A 51 -15.70 -12.86 -7.22
C MET A 51 -16.59 -13.21 -8.41
N PHE A 52 -17.53 -14.15 -8.24
CA PHE A 52 -18.47 -14.52 -9.29
C PHE A 52 -19.31 -13.34 -9.76
N SER A 53 -19.78 -12.49 -8.86
CA SER A 53 -20.57 -11.29 -9.22
C SER A 53 -19.74 -10.27 -10.00
N LEU A 54 -18.46 -10.09 -9.64
CA LEU A 54 -17.53 -9.22 -10.37
C LEU A 54 -17.22 -9.78 -11.78
N ASP A 55 -17.19 -11.10 -11.91
CA ASP A 55 -16.77 -11.79 -13.13
C ASP A 55 -17.92 -12.20 -14.05
N ILE A 56 -19.18 -12.09 -13.61
CA ILE A 56 -20.34 -12.66 -14.32
C ILE A 56 -20.45 -12.16 -15.76
N PHE A 57 -20.20 -10.87 -16.00
CA PHE A 57 -20.22 -10.31 -17.35
C PHE A 57 -19.00 -10.69 -18.18
N ALA A 58 -17.81 -10.75 -17.58
CA ALA A 58 -16.60 -11.19 -18.27
C ALA A 58 -16.70 -12.67 -18.68
N VAL A 59 -17.27 -13.52 -17.82
CA VAL A 59 -17.54 -14.95 -18.11
C VAL A 59 -18.58 -15.09 -19.21
N LEU A 60 -19.65 -14.30 -19.18
CA LEU A 60 -20.64 -14.30 -20.24
C LEU A 60 -20.01 -13.87 -21.57
N ASP A 61 -19.23 -12.80 -21.61
CA ASP A 61 -18.57 -12.32 -22.82
C ASP A 61 -17.55 -13.36 -23.35
N LEU A 62 -16.82 -14.05 -22.47
CA LEU A 62 -15.92 -15.16 -22.84
C LEU A 62 -16.63 -16.31 -23.55
N LEU A 63 -17.89 -16.61 -23.19
CA LEU A 63 -18.69 -17.64 -23.85
C LEU A 63 -19.12 -17.25 -25.28
N TYR A 64 -19.06 -15.96 -25.63
CA TYR A 64 -19.45 -15.43 -26.94
C TYR A 64 -18.25 -15.07 -27.84
N ILE A 65 -17.02 -15.18 -27.34
CA ILE A 65 -15.82 -14.92 -28.16
C ILE A 65 -15.60 -16.10 -29.12
N SER A 66 -15.62 -15.84 -30.42
CA SER A 66 -15.18 -16.83 -31.41
C SER A 66 -13.65 -16.98 -31.35
N PHE A 67 -13.19 -18.23 -31.43
CA PHE A 67 -11.76 -18.58 -31.50
C PHE A 67 -11.03 -18.03 -32.73
N ASP A 68 -11.72 -17.32 -33.64
CA ASP A 68 -11.11 -16.73 -34.83
C ASP A 68 -10.54 -15.30 -34.59
N SER A 69 -10.85 -14.68 -33.44
CA SER A 69 -10.44 -13.30 -33.09
C SER A 69 -9.27 -13.20 -32.10
N ILE A 70 -8.40 -14.22 -32.12
CA ILE A 70 -7.31 -14.46 -31.14
C ILE A 70 -6.48 -13.21 -30.83
N TYR A 71 -6.27 -12.30 -31.79
CA TYR A 71 -5.40 -11.15 -31.61
C TYR A 71 -6.03 -9.91 -30.94
N SER A 72 -7.36 -9.71 -31.01
CA SER A 72 -8.00 -8.52 -30.43
C SER A 72 -8.65 -8.77 -29.06
N ALA A 73 -9.18 -9.98 -28.84
CA ALA A 73 -9.85 -10.35 -27.58
C ALA A 73 -8.87 -10.59 -26.41
N GLN A 74 -7.63 -11.00 -26.68
CA GLN A 74 -6.70 -11.45 -25.63
C GLN A 74 -6.25 -10.34 -24.66
N LEU A 75 -6.07 -9.10 -25.13
CA LEU A 75 -5.43 -8.04 -24.32
C LEU A 75 -6.41 -7.42 -23.30
N GLN A 76 -7.68 -7.26 -23.67
CA GLN A 76 -8.72 -6.75 -22.78
C GLN A 76 -9.13 -7.78 -21.72
N SER A 77 -9.26 -9.06 -22.09
CA SER A 77 -9.51 -10.16 -21.15
C SER A 77 -8.32 -10.36 -20.19
N PHE A 78 -7.08 -10.21 -20.66
CA PHE A 78 -5.90 -10.25 -19.80
C PHE A 78 -5.90 -9.08 -18.79
N HIS A 79 -6.29 -7.88 -19.22
CA HIS A 79 -6.41 -6.72 -18.33
C HIS A 79 -7.49 -6.92 -17.25
N ALA A 80 -8.63 -7.52 -17.61
CA ALA A 80 -9.68 -7.88 -16.66
C ALA A 80 -9.13 -8.85 -15.59
N ILE A 81 -8.50 -9.96 -16.01
CA ILE A 81 -7.88 -10.94 -15.09
C ILE A 81 -6.85 -10.28 -14.17
N LEU A 82 -6.02 -9.38 -14.70
CA LEU A 82 -5.02 -8.66 -13.93
C LEU A 82 -5.66 -7.76 -12.85
N GLY A 83 -6.83 -7.21 -13.13
CA GLY A 83 -7.64 -6.43 -12.18
C GLY A 83 -8.20 -7.25 -11.01
N HIS A 84 -8.33 -8.57 -11.16
CA HIS A 84 -8.83 -9.46 -10.10
C HIS A 84 -7.74 -10.03 -9.19
N LEU A 85 -6.49 -10.08 -9.65
CA LEU A 85 -5.35 -10.58 -8.88
C LEU A 85 -5.19 -9.91 -7.50
N PRO A 86 -5.38 -8.58 -7.31
CA PRO A 86 -5.34 -7.97 -5.99
C PRO A 86 -6.34 -8.58 -5.01
N TYR A 87 -7.53 -8.98 -5.46
CA TYR A 87 -8.54 -9.59 -4.61
C TYR A 87 -8.11 -10.98 -4.14
N LEU A 88 -7.55 -11.79 -5.05
CA LEU A 88 -7.02 -13.11 -4.72
C LEU A 88 -5.83 -13.01 -3.75
N ILE A 89 -4.94 -12.05 -3.95
CA ILE A 89 -3.78 -11.86 -3.06
C ILE A 89 -4.25 -11.50 -1.66
N PHE A 90 -5.22 -10.59 -1.52
CA PHE A 90 -5.81 -10.28 -0.22
C PHE A 90 -6.53 -11.48 0.40
N TYR A 91 -7.28 -12.25 -0.38
CA TYR A 91 -7.96 -13.46 0.10
C TYR A 91 -6.99 -14.49 0.71
N PHE A 92 -5.90 -14.78 0.00
CA PHE A 92 -4.95 -15.81 0.41
C PHE A 92 -3.88 -15.33 1.39
N ARG A 93 -3.47 -14.06 1.33
CA ARG A 93 -2.37 -13.53 2.16
C ARG A 93 -2.84 -12.67 3.32
N TYR A 94 -3.91 -11.90 3.18
CA TYR A 94 -4.44 -11.07 4.27
C TYR A 94 -5.42 -11.86 5.14
N ASP A 95 -4.88 -12.75 5.96
CA ASP A 95 -5.67 -13.67 6.77
C ASP A 95 -5.49 -13.41 8.29
N HIS A 96 -6.27 -14.12 9.12
CA HIS A 96 -6.21 -13.95 10.57
C HIS A 96 -4.84 -14.31 11.15
N LYS A 97 -4.11 -15.24 10.52
CA LYS A 97 -2.79 -15.69 10.98
C LYS A 97 -1.75 -14.60 10.72
N LEU A 98 -1.74 -13.99 9.53
CA LEU A 98 -0.85 -12.90 9.19
C LEU A 98 -1.10 -11.70 10.10
N VAL A 99 -2.37 -11.28 10.26
CA VAL A 99 -2.71 -10.13 11.10
C VAL A 99 -2.28 -10.36 12.55
N LYS A 100 -2.51 -11.56 13.10
CA LYS A 100 -2.04 -11.93 14.43
C LYS A 100 -0.51 -11.85 14.56
N GLN A 101 0.24 -12.34 13.58
CA GLN A 101 1.71 -12.25 13.57
C GLN A 101 2.20 -10.80 13.53
N ILE A 102 1.56 -9.94 12.73
CA ILE A 102 1.87 -8.51 12.67
C ILE A 102 1.62 -7.85 14.03
N GLU A 103 0.48 -8.15 14.67
CA GLU A 103 0.15 -7.63 16.01
C GLU A 103 1.12 -8.13 17.08
N GLU A 104 1.51 -9.41 17.05
CA GLU A 104 2.50 -9.99 17.98
C GLU A 104 3.86 -9.28 17.85
N HIS A 105 4.36 -9.11 16.63
CA HIS A 105 5.61 -8.38 16.38
C HIS A 105 5.52 -6.90 16.77
N TRP A 106 4.39 -6.24 16.51
CA TRP A 106 4.15 -4.87 16.95
C TRP A 106 4.14 -4.75 18.47
N ASN A 107 3.39 -5.61 19.17
CA ASN A 107 3.30 -5.58 20.63
C ASN A 107 4.65 -5.89 21.28
N ALA A 108 5.47 -6.77 20.69
CA ALA A 108 6.83 -7.07 21.16
C ALA A 108 7.76 -5.85 21.10
N LEU A 109 7.52 -4.90 20.20
CA LEU A 109 8.24 -3.63 20.18
C LEU A 109 7.97 -2.80 21.43
N GLN A 110 6.82 -2.94 22.10
CA GLN A 110 6.46 -2.18 23.31
C GLN A 110 6.57 -0.65 23.14
N ILE A 111 6.40 -0.15 21.91
CA ILE A 111 6.56 1.26 21.56
C ILE A 111 5.26 2.07 21.65
N ASP A 112 4.14 1.41 21.96
CA ASP A 112 2.83 2.04 22.12
C ASP A 112 2.78 3.06 23.27
N PHE A 113 3.77 3.08 24.16
CA PHE A 113 3.85 4.09 25.22
C PHE A 113 4.53 5.39 24.77
N ASP A 114 5.29 5.37 23.67
CA ASP A 114 6.03 6.52 23.17
C ASP A 114 5.10 7.51 22.42
N TYR A 115 5.05 8.76 22.90
CA TYR A 115 4.16 9.79 22.33
C TYR A 115 4.57 10.21 20.92
N GLU A 116 5.87 10.37 20.64
CA GLU A 116 6.36 10.80 19.33
C GLU A 116 6.04 9.76 18.26
N THR A 117 6.19 8.48 18.60
CA THR A 117 5.87 7.34 17.74
C THR A 117 4.38 7.25 17.45
N ARG A 118 3.52 7.39 18.48
CA ARG A 118 2.07 7.42 18.28
C ARG A 118 1.61 8.62 17.45
N LYS A 119 2.15 9.81 17.74
CA LYS A 119 1.89 11.02 16.96
C LYS A 119 2.26 10.81 15.50
N TYR A 120 3.42 10.21 15.23
CA TYR A 120 3.88 9.88 13.89
C TYR A 120 2.86 8.99 13.18
N PHE A 121 2.53 7.82 13.74
CA PHE A 121 1.58 6.87 13.14
C PHE A 121 0.25 7.52 12.76
N TRP A 122 -0.40 8.19 13.73
CA TRP A 122 -1.74 8.73 13.52
C TRP A 122 -1.77 9.94 12.59
N THR A 123 -0.72 10.75 12.58
CA THR A 123 -0.61 11.89 11.65
C THR A 123 -0.53 11.40 10.21
N TYR A 124 0.36 10.44 9.93
CA TYR A 124 0.49 9.87 8.59
C TYR A 124 -0.75 9.06 8.20
N LYS A 125 -1.31 8.24 9.11
CA LYS A 125 -2.53 7.48 8.86
C LYS A 125 -3.72 8.39 8.53
N ALA A 126 -3.91 9.47 9.29
CA ALA A 126 -4.99 10.43 9.03
C ALA A 126 -4.81 11.12 7.67
N PHE A 127 -3.60 11.61 7.37
CA PHE A 127 -3.30 12.26 6.10
C PHE A 127 -3.56 11.34 4.90
N TYR A 128 -3.03 10.12 4.93
CA TYR A 128 -3.19 9.16 3.82
C TYR A 128 -4.62 8.66 3.67
N ARG A 129 -5.35 8.44 4.78
CA ARG A 129 -6.77 8.08 4.72
C ARG A 129 -7.61 9.21 4.15
N TRP A 130 -7.39 10.45 4.59
CA TRP A 130 -8.09 11.62 4.04
C TRP A 130 -7.88 11.73 2.52
N LEU A 131 -6.63 11.60 2.07
CA LEU A 131 -6.32 11.60 0.65
C LEU A 131 -7.01 10.43 -0.09
N THR A 132 -6.95 9.22 0.47
CA THR A 132 -7.62 8.04 -0.12
C THR A 132 -9.12 8.32 -0.25
N TYR A 133 -9.77 8.86 0.78
CA TYR A 133 -11.20 9.15 0.76
C TYR A 133 -11.54 10.18 -0.31
N PHE A 134 -10.78 11.26 -0.38
CA PHE A 134 -10.97 12.32 -1.38
C PHE A 134 -10.87 11.78 -2.81
N MET A 135 -9.80 11.03 -3.09
CA MET A 135 -9.55 10.44 -4.41
C MET A 135 -10.66 9.46 -4.81
N TYR A 136 -11.11 8.64 -3.87
CA TYR A 136 -12.17 7.65 -4.09
C TYR A 136 -13.54 8.29 -4.33
N ILE A 137 -13.90 9.32 -3.55
CA ILE A 137 -15.17 10.06 -3.74
C ILE A 137 -15.20 10.69 -5.13
N ILE A 138 -14.11 11.33 -5.55
CA ILE A 138 -14.04 11.95 -6.88
C ILE A 138 -14.09 10.88 -7.98
N ALA A 139 -13.36 9.77 -7.83
CA ALA A 139 -13.39 8.68 -8.79
C ALA A 139 -14.82 8.12 -8.98
N ILE A 140 -15.58 7.92 -7.89
CA ILE A 140 -17.00 7.53 -7.98
C ILE A 140 -17.78 8.55 -8.80
N ILE A 141 -17.71 9.83 -8.41
CA ILE A 141 -18.52 10.87 -9.03
C ILE A 141 -18.28 10.89 -10.54
N ILE A 142 -17.01 10.80 -10.96
CA ILE A 142 -16.63 10.76 -12.38
C ILE A 142 -17.15 9.49 -13.04
N ILE A 143 -16.94 8.31 -12.47
CA ILE A 143 -17.36 7.05 -13.08
C ILE A 143 -18.88 7.03 -13.28
N TYR A 144 -19.66 7.34 -12.25
CA TYR A 144 -21.13 7.33 -12.32
C TYR A 144 -21.67 8.42 -13.25
N PHE A 145 -21.07 9.62 -13.25
CA PHE A 145 -21.48 10.70 -14.14
C PHE A 145 -21.24 10.33 -15.61
N ASN A 146 -20.08 9.77 -15.93
CA ASN A 146 -19.78 9.35 -17.30
C ASN A 146 -20.65 8.17 -17.75
N GLN A 147 -20.85 7.16 -16.89
CA GLN A 147 -21.72 6.03 -17.19
C GLN A 147 -23.16 6.49 -17.48
N SER A 148 -23.68 7.42 -16.67
CA SER A 148 -25.03 7.97 -16.88
C SER A 148 -25.11 8.78 -18.17
N SER A 149 -24.09 9.60 -18.47
CA SER A 149 -24.05 10.39 -19.72
C SER A 149 -23.98 9.52 -20.97
N MET A 150 -23.17 8.44 -20.95
CA MET A 150 -23.07 7.51 -22.08
C MET A 150 -24.36 6.72 -22.29
N GLN A 151 -25.07 6.37 -21.22
CA GLN A 151 -26.36 5.67 -21.33
C GLN A 151 -27.43 6.55 -21.98
N MET A 152 -27.53 7.82 -21.57
CA MET A 152 -28.48 8.78 -22.17
C MET A 152 -28.24 9.04 -23.67
N GLU A 153 -27.01 8.83 -24.16
CA GLU A 153 -26.67 8.97 -25.57
C GLU A 153 -27.03 7.71 -26.37
N LYS A 154 -26.79 6.52 -25.81
CA LYS A 154 -27.16 5.23 -26.43
C LYS A 154 -28.66 5.01 -26.54
N ASP A 155 -29.42 5.43 -25.54
CA ASP A 155 -30.88 5.30 -25.51
C ASP A 155 -31.58 6.08 -26.65
N LYS A 156 -30.89 7.04 -27.28
CA LYS A 156 -31.42 7.79 -28.44
C LYS A 156 -31.29 7.06 -29.78
N ILE A 157 -30.47 6.01 -29.87
CA ILE A 157 -29.99 5.44 -31.14
C ILE A 157 -30.54 4.02 -31.37
N ILE A 158 -31.01 3.32 -30.33
CA ILE A 158 -31.21 1.87 -30.35
C ILE A 158 -32.72 1.49 -30.24
N SER A 159 -33.11 0.37 -30.87
CA SER A 159 -34.46 -0.21 -30.79
C SER A 159 -34.88 -0.62 -29.36
N SER A 160 -36.18 -0.55 -29.05
CA SER A 160 -36.75 -0.73 -27.71
C SER A 160 -36.37 -2.02 -26.96
N GLU A 161 -36.21 -3.16 -27.66
CA GLU A 161 -35.90 -4.45 -27.03
C GLU A 161 -34.43 -4.57 -26.61
N VAL A 162 -33.51 -4.02 -27.43
CA VAL A 162 -32.08 -3.97 -27.11
C VAL A 162 -31.82 -2.97 -25.96
N VAL A 163 -32.54 -1.84 -25.94
CA VAL A 163 -32.51 -0.86 -24.86
C VAL A 163 -32.89 -1.50 -23.51
N PHE A 164 -33.93 -2.34 -23.47
CA PHE A 164 -34.34 -3.02 -22.23
C PHE A 164 -33.25 -3.96 -21.68
N ARG A 165 -32.61 -4.76 -22.54
CA ARG A 165 -31.54 -5.69 -22.13
C ARG A 165 -30.28 -4.96 -21.67
N GLU A 166 -29.88 -3.89 -22.34
CA GLU A 166 -28.74 -3.06 -21.95
C GLU A 166 -29.02 -2.31 -20.64
N ASN A 167 -30.25 -1.82 -20.43
CA ASN A 167 -30.65 -1.18 -19.19
C ASN A 167 -30.57 -2.12 -17.99
N ILE A 168 -31.00 -3.39 -18.11
CA ILE A 168 -30.87 -4.37 -17.01
C ILE A 168 -29.40 -4.60 -16.66
N LYS A 169 -28.53 -4.79 -17.66
CA LYS A 169 -27.07 -4.94 -17.42
C LYS A 169 -26.49 -3.71 -16.75
N PHE A 170 -26.89 -2.52 -17.20
CA PHE A 170 -26.47 -1.24 -16.62
C PHE A 170 -26.89 -1.11 -15.15
N TYR A 171 -28.15 -1.34 -14.82
CA TYR A 171 -28.63 -1.26 -13.43
C TYR A 171 -27.96 -2.30 -12.54
N TYR A 172 -27.78 -3.54 -13.01
CA TYR A 172 -27.06 -4.57 -12.27
C TYR A 172 -25.59 -4.17 -12.03
N ALA A 173 -24.92 -3.66 -13.05
CA ALA A 173 -23.55 -3.18 -12.94
C ALA A 173 -23.43 -1.99 -11.95
N CYS A 174 -24.32 -1.02 -12.02
CA CYS A 174 -24.26 0.20 -11.20
C CYS A 174 -24.73 -0.01 -9.75
N LEU A 175 -25.71 -0.90 -9.50
CA LEU A 175 -26.31 -1.09 -8.17
C LEU A 175 -25.67 -2.23 -7.38
N ILE A 176 -25.13 -3.25 -8.06
CA ILE A 176 -24.58 -4.45 -7.39
C ILE A 176 -23.06 -4.51 -7.58
N ILE A 177 -22.58 -4.61 -8.82
CA ILE A 177 -21.14 -4.79 -9.11
C ILE A 177 -20.33 -3.58 -8.67
N GLY A 178 -20.75 -2.38 -9.04
CA GLY A 178 -20.03 -1.12 -8.78
C GLY A 178 -19.77 -0.90 -7.29
N PRO A 179 -20.80 -0.89 -6.43
CA PRO A 179 -20.63 -0.73 -4.99
C PRO A 179 -19.77 -1.83 -4.37
N LEU A 180 -19.92 -3.07 -4.84
CA LEU A 180 -19.16 -4.21 -4.34
C LEU A 180 -17.67 -4.10 -4.68
N ALA A 181 -17.35 -3.87 -5.96
CA ALA A 181 -15.99 -3.64 -6.45
C ALA A 181 -15.35 -2.47 -5.72
N PHE A 182 -16.10 -1.37 -5.59
CA PHE A 182 -15.65 -0.15 -4.94
C PHE A 182 -15.31 -0.36 -3.47
N LEU A 183 -16.21 -0.98 -2.69
CA LEU A 183 -15.96 -1.27 -1.28
C LEU A 183 -14.73 -2.18 -1.13
N ASN A 184 -14.63 -3.20 -1.97
CA ASN A 184 -13.55 -4.17 -1.91
C ASN A 184 -12.19 -3.52 -2.24
N PHE A 185 -12.16 -2.66 -3.26
CA PHE A 185 -10.98 -1.89 -3.67
C PHE A 185 -10.59 -0.87 -2.61
N PHE A 186 -11.56 -0.12 -2.07
CA PHE A 186 -11.37 0.84 -0.98
C PHE A 186 -10.72 0.19 0.25
N CYS A 187 -11.22 -0.98 0.65
CA CYS A 187 -10.65 -1.69 1.78
C CYS A 187 -9.20 -2.14 1.51
N ASN A 188 -8.91 -2.62 0.29
CA ASN A 188 -7.54 -2.97 -0.11
C ASN A 188 -6.60 -1.77 -0.02
N CYS A 189 -6.97 -0.62 -0.60
CA CYS A 189 -6.13 0.57 -0.56
C CYS A 189 -5.91 1.09 0.87
N CYS A 190 -6.93 1.07 1.72
CA CYS A 190 -6.77 1.44 3.13
C CYS A 190 -5.72 0.56 3.83
N ILE A 191 -5.78 -0.75 3.62
CA ILE A 191 -4.82 -1.69 4.23
C ILE A 191 -3.43 -1.50 3.62
N GLN A 192 -3.33 -1.36 2.29
CA GLN A 192 -2.08 -1.11 1.58
C GLN A 192 -1.39 0.18 2.01
N MET A 193 -2.12 1.18 2.53
CA MET A 193 -1.54 2.39 3.12
C MET A 193 -1.20 2.21 4.60
N ASP A 194 -2.08 1.60 5.39
CA ASP A 194 -1.91 1.42 6.83
C ASP A 194 -0.67 0.55 7.15
N LEU A 195 -0.43 -0.51 6.37
CA LEU A 195 0.68 -1.45 6.60
C LEU A 195 2.08 -0.81 6.42
N PRO A 196 2.40 -0.10 5.32
CA PRO A 196 3.63 0.67 5.20
C PRO A 196 3.80 1.72 6.30
N ILE A 197 2.71 2.37 6.75
CA ILE A 197 2.79 3.37 7.83
C ILE A 197 3.17 2.70 9.16
N LEU A 198 2.61 1.52 9.45
CA LEU A 198 2.99 0.73 10.63
C LEU A 198 4.49 0.37 10.58
N ALA A 199 4.95 -0.17 9.45
CA ALA A 199 6.35 -0.49 9.21
C ALA A 199 7.27 0.74 9.36
N GLN A 200 6.92 1.85 8.71
CA GLN A 200 7.66 3.12 8.83
C GLN A 200 7.72 3.63 10.26
N THR A 201 6.67 3.43 11.04
CA THR A 201 6.60 3.86 12.44
C THR A 201 7.56 3.03 13.30
N ALA A 202 7.62 1.72 13.09
CA ALA A 202 8.54 0.84 13.80
C ALA A 202 10.02 1.18 13.50
N VAL A 203 10.36 1.51 12.26
CA VAL A 203 11.72 1.96 11.90
C VAL A 203 11.98 3.37 12.43
N GLN A 204 11.00 4.28 12.37
CA GLN A 204 11.11 5.65 12.88
C GLN A 204 11.42 5.67 14.38
N PHE A 205 10.84 4.76 15.16
CA PHE A 205 11.13 4.66 16.59
C PHE A 205 12.63 4.45 16.85
N ASN A 206 13.24 3.47 16.16
CA ASN A 206 14.68 3.20 16.29
C ASN A 206 15.51 4.42 15.88
N LEU A 207 15.13 5.08 14.77
CA LEU A 207 15.79 6.29 14.30
C LEU A 207 15.74 7.42 15.34
N ILE A 208 14.59 7.65 15.99
CA ILE A 208 14.45 8.66 17.05
C ILE A 208 15.36 8.33 18.24
N LYS A 209 15.40 7.06 18.67
CA LYS A 209 16.25 6.63 19.78
C LYS A 209 17.74 6.78 19.46
N LEU A 210 18.15 6.40 18.25
CA LEU A 210 19.51 6.56 17.76
C LEU A 210 19.93 8.03 17.67
N LYS A 211 19.05 8.91 17.19
CA LYS A 211 19.30 10.37 17.16
C LYS A 211 19.48 10.94 18.56
N LYS A 212 18.66 10.52 19.53
CA LYS A 212 18.79 10.92 20.94
C LYS A 212 20.13 10.45 21.51
N LEU A 213 20.48 9.17 21.30
CA LEU A 213 21.76 8.60 21.75
C LEU A 213 22.96 9.32 21.14
N LEU A 214 22.94 9.61 19.83
CA LEU A 214 24.00 10.36 19.15
C LEU A 214 24.14 11.77 19.73
N ASN A 215 23.03 12.49 19.92
CA ASN A 215 23.06 13.83 20.51
C ASN A 215 23.57 13.84 21.95
N GLU A 216 23.28 12.80 22.72
CA GLU A 216 23.81 12.65 24.08
C GLU A 216 25.31 12.34 24.07
N SER A 217 25.80 11.52 23.13
CA SER A 217 27.23 11.22 22.97
C SER A 217 28.06 12.44 22.52
N LEU A 218 27.44 13.45 21.93
CA LEU A 218 28.10 14.70 21.54
C LEU A 218 28.28 15.67 22.72
N LYS A 219 27.55 15.48 23.82
CA LYS A 219 27.74 16.27 25.03
C LYS A 219 28.99 15.75 25.73
N ALA A 220 29.98 16.63 25.86
CA ALA A 220 31.28 16.32 26.47
C ALA A 220 31.06 15.58 27.80
N GLU A 221 31.73 14.44 27.97
CA GLU A 221 31.77 13.55 29.15
C GLU A 221 30.82 12.34 29.21
N LYS A 222 29.85 12.15 28.30
CA LYS A 222 29.02 10.93 28.33
C LYS A 222 29.55 9.80 27.44
N SER A 223 30.14 8.79 28.06
CA SER A 223 30.43 7.51 27.40
C SER A 223 29.15 6.84 26.92
N LEU A 224 29.18 6.24 25.73
CA LEU A 224 28.05 5.46 25.21
C LEU A 224 27.70 4.31 26.16
N ASN A 225 26.41 4.17 26.47
CA ASN A 225 25.91 3.07 27.29
C ASN A 225 25.64 1.85 26.39
N ILE A 226 26.23 0.72 26.76
CA ILE A 226 26.06 -0.53 26.02
C ILE A 226 24.62 -1.05 26.08
N ASP A 227 23.95 -0.90 27.23
CA ASP A 227 22.59 -1.41 27.42
C ASP A 227 21.60 -0.68 26.51
N ASP A 228 21.81 0.62 26.29
CA ASP A 228 21.01 1.43 25.37
C ASP A 228 21.21 0.96 23.92
N ILE A 229 22.45 0.67 23.51
CA ILE A 229 22.76 0.15 22.17
C ILE A 229 22.15 -1.25 21.98
N GLN A 230 22.27 -2.14 22.96
CA GLN A 230 21.70 -3.49 22.91
C GLN A 230 20.17 -3.44 22.83
N ASN A 231 19.52 -2.57 23.60
CA ASN A 231 18.07 -2.40 23.56
C ASN A 231 17.60 -1.86 22.21
N ILE A 232 18.26 -0.82 21.67
CA ILE A 232 17.94 -0.29 20.34
C ILE A 232 18.15 -1.37 19.27
N ARG A 233 19.24 -2.14 19.31
CA ARG A 233 19.46 -3.25 18.38
C ARG A 233 18.35 -4.28 18.47
N HIS A 234 17.96 -4.69 19.69
CA HIS A 234 16.88 -5.65 19.87
C HIS A 234 15.56 -5.14 19.26
N LYS A 235 15.22 -3.86 19.46
CA LYS A 235 14.03 -3.24 18.83
C LYS A 235 14.18 -3.10 17.32
N TYR A 236 15.39 -2.88 16.80
CA TYR A 236 15.67 -2.91 15.37
C TYR A 236 15.39 -4.29 14.75
N LEU A 237 15.85 -5.37 15.40
CA LEU A 237 15.57 -6.74 14.96
C LEU A 237 14.08 -7.08 14.96
N LEU A 238 13.34 -6.62 15.97
CA LEU A 238 11.89 -6.75 16.01
C LEU A 238 11.21 -5.96 14.89
N SER A 239 11.72 -4.77 14.56
CA SER A 239 11.26 -4.00 13.40
C SER A 239 11.55 -4.73 12.08
N CYS A 240 12.69 -5.40 11.92
CA CYS A 240 12.98 -6.26 10.75
C CYS A 240 11.88 -7.32 10.61
N ARG A 241 11.62 -8.10 11.67
CA ARG A 241 10.62 -9.18 11.64
C ARG A 241 9.22 -8.68 11.32
N LEU A 242 8.84 -7.52 11.87
CA LEU A 242 7.57 -6.87 11.55
C LEU A 242 7.49 -6.51 10.07
N VAL A 243 8.54 -5.88 9.52
CA VAL A 243 8.60 -5.47 8.11
C VAL A 243 8.57 -6.69 7.20
N ASP A 244 9.29 -7.75 7.52
CA ASP A 244 9.29 -9.00 6.76
C ASP A 244 7.89 -9.63 6.71
N LYS A 245 7.17 -9.63 7.84
CA LYS A 245 5.77 -10.11 7.87
C LYS A 245 4.83 -9.25 7.05
N ILE A 246 4.97 -7.93 7.13
CA ILE A 246 4.17 -7.03 6.28
C ILE A 246 4.54 -7.22 4.79
N ASN A 247 5.80 -7.50 4.49
CA ASN A 247 6.29 -7.73 3.14
C ASN A 247 5.66 -8.96 2.47
N GLU A 248 5.21 -9.97 3.23
CA GLU A 248 4.51 -11.15 2.68
C GLU A 248 3.24 -10.79 1.88
N ILE A 249 2.57 -9.68 2.22
CA ILE A 249 1.44 -9.15 1.45
C ILE A 249 1.81 -7.93 0.60
N MET A 250 2.67 -7.04 1.10
CA MET A 250 3.00 -5.80 0.39
C MET A 250 3.83 -6.08 -0.86
N SER A 251 4.73 -7.06 -0.83
CA SER A 251 5.59 -7.42 -1.96
C SER A 251 4.81 -7.75 -3.24
N PRO A 252 3.86 -8.71 -3.25
CA PRO A 252 3.05 -8.96 -4.43
C PRO A 252 2.11 -7.79 -4.78
N CYS A 253 1.59 -7.06 -3.79
CA CYS A 253 0.74 -5.90 -4.04
C CYS A 253 1.50 -4.79 -4.79
N LEU A 254 2.77 -4.55 -4.47
CA LEU A 254 3.60 -3.55 -5.14
C LEU A 254 3.87 -3.93 -6.59
N VAL A 255 4.09 -5.22 -6.90
CA VAL A 255 4.24 -5.71 -8.28
C VAL A 255 2.98 -5.47 -9.08
N LEU A 256 1.82 -5.85 -8.53
CA LEU A 256 0.55 -5.63 -9.21
C LEU A 256 0.26 -4.14 -9.42
N ALA A 257 0.50 -3.31 -8.40
CA ALA A 257 0.31 -1.87 -8.50
C ALA A 257 1.20 -1.26 -9.60
N PHE A 258 2.46 -1.69 -9.69
CA PHE A 258 3.37 -1.24 -10.75
C PHE A 258 2.98 -1.77 -12.13
N THR A 259 2.57 -3.04 -12.24
CA THR A 259 2.13 -3.60 -13.52
C THR A 259 0.87 -2.89 -14.03
N HIS A 260 -0.07 -2.63 -13.13
CA HIS A 260 -1.27 -1.86 -13.42
C HIS A 260 -0.93 -0.40 -13.80
N PHE A 261 0.04 0.21 -13.12
CA PHE A 261 0.57 1.53 -13.46
C PHE A 261 1.14 1.56 -14.89
N VAL A 262 1.98 0.60 -15.25
CA VAL A 262 2.58 0.51 -16.60
C VAL A 262 1.50 0.31 -17.66
N ALA A 263 0.57 -0.64 -17.44
CA ALA A 263 -0.50 -0.94 -18.39
C ALA A 263 -1.38 0.28 -18.67
N ASN A 264 -1.86 0.96 -17.62
CA ASN A 264 -2.66 2.18 -17.78
C ASN A 264 -1.85 3.32 -18.38
N GLY A 265 -0.54 3.37 -18.14
CA GLY A 265 0.31 4.44 -18.63
C GLY A 265 0.56 4.32 -20.12
N CYS A 266 0.75 3.09 -20.59
CA CYS A 266 0.83 2.77 -22.00
C CYS A 266 -0.49 3.09 -22.70
N ALA A 267 -1.63 2.66 -22.14
CA ALA A 267 -2.95 2.95 -22.70
C ALA A 267 -3.21 4.47 -22.77
N LEU A 268 -2.92 5.20 -21.69
CA LEU A 268 -3.09 6.65 -21.64
C LEU A 268 -2.18 7.36 -22.65
N ALA A 269 -0.90 7.02 -22.69
CA ALA A 269 0.04 7.59 -23.65
C ALA A 269 -0.39 7.32 -25.09
N TYR A 270 -0.85 6.11 -25.39
CA TYR A 270 -1.36 5.76 -26.71
C TYR A 270 -2.58 6.62 -27.08
N THR A 271 -3.56 6.73 -26.20
CA THR A 271 -4.75 7.57 -26.45
C THR A 271 -4.37 9.03 -26.67
N MET A 272 -3.49 9.59 -25.85
CA MET A 272 -3.06 11.00 -25.94
C MET A 272 -2.26 11.31 -27.21
N LEU A 273 -1.42 10.37 -27.66
CA LEU A 273 -0.52 10.58 -28.79
C LEU A 273 -1.17 10.25 -30.15
N TYR A 274 -2.11 9.30 -30.19
CA TYR A 274 -2.57 8.70 -31.46
C TYR A 274 -4.08 8.77 -31.72
N THR A 275 -4.91 9.13 -30.73
CA THR A 275 -6.36 9.26 -30.96
C THR A 275 -6.78 10.73 -31.12
N GLN A 276 -7.59 11.03 -32.15
CA GLN A 276 -8.14 12.38 -32.33
C GLN A 276 -9.07 12.72 -31.15
N PRO A 277 -8.87 13.86 -30.47
CA PRO A 277 -9.60 14.16 -29.24
C PRO A 277 -11.05 14.58 -29.54
N ASN A 278 -12.01 13.70 -29.27
CA ASN A 278 -13.39 14.14 -29.00
C ASN A 278 -13.45 14.70 -27.57
N GLN A 279 -13.72 16.00 -27.44
CA GLN A 279 -13.30 16.86 -26.33
C GLN A 279 -13.92 16.61 -24.93
N LEU A 280 -14.89 15.71 -24.75
CA LEU A 280 -15.54 15.46 -23.45
C LEU A 280 -15.50 13.99 -23.01
N THR A 281 -15.73 13.05 -23.92
CA THR A 281 -15.58 11.61 -23.66
C THR A 281 -14.11 11.17 -23.53
N SER A 282 -13.17 11.98 -24.00
CA SER A 282 -11.72 11.70 -23.93
C SER A 282 -11.07 12.02 -22.58
N TRP A 283 -11.64 12.88 -21.72
CA TRP A 283 -10.94 13.33 -20.50
C TRP A 283 -11.19 12.48 -19.27
N SER A 284 -12.32 11.78 -19.19
CA SER A 284 -12.62 10.97 -18.01
C SER A 284 -11.65 9.80 -17.80
N PRO A 285 -11.19 9.06 -18.82
CA PRO A 285 -10.21 8.00 -18.62
C PRO A 285 -8.86 8.57 -18.18
N VAL A 286 -8.53 9.78 -18.62
CA VAL A 286 -7.30 10.51 -18.29
C VAL A 286 -7.29 10.90 -16.83
N ILE A 287 -8.39 11.47 -16.34
CA ILE A 287 -8.54 11.89 -14.95
C ILE A 287 -8.51 10.65 -14.03
N ILE A 288 -9.27 9.60 -14.37
CA ILE A 288 -9.29 8.34 -13.61
C ILE A 288 -7.90 7.70 -13.56
N SER A 289 -7.22 7.60 -14.71
CA SER A 289 -5.86 7.09 -14.80
C SER A 289 -4.92 7.91 -13.93
N SER A 290 -5.01 9.25 -13.97
CA SER A 290 -4.20 10.16 -13.16
C SER A 290 -4.38 9.92 -11.65
N PHE A 291 -5.59 9.56 -11.21
CA PHE A 291 -5.82 9.17 -9.82
C PHE A 291 -5.16 7.84 -9.46
N PHE A 292 -5.22 6.84 -10.33
CA PHE A 292 -4.50 5.57 -10.13
C PHE A 292 -2.98 5.77 -10.12
N PHE A 293 -2.46 6.62 -11.02
CA PHE A 293 -1.06 7.05 -11.06
C PHE A 293 -0.61 7.64 -9.72
N THR A 294 -1.36 8.63 -9.23
CA THR A 294 -1.07 9.32 -7.97
C THR A 294 -1.11 8.35 -6.79
N THR A 295 -2.11 7.47 -6.72
CA THR A 295 -2.24 6.49 -5.63
C THR A 295 -1.07 5.51 -5.61
N SER A 296 -0.66 5.01 -6.78
CA SER A 296 0.46 4.08 -6.94
C SER A 296 1.79 4.73 -6.57
N LEU A 297 2.01 5.98 -6.98
CA LEU A 297 3.16 6.80 -6.60
C LEU A 297 3.26 6.96 -5.09
N ILE A 298 2.15 7.29 -4.45
CA ILE A 298 2.08 7.50 -3.01
C ILE A 298 2.37 6.20 -2.26
N LEU A 299 1.77 5.09 -2.68
CA LEU A 299 2.01 3.78 -2.10
C LEU A 299 3.49 3.40 -2.20
N THR A 300 4.08 3.57 -3.38
CA THR A 300 5.48 3.24 -3.64
C THR A 300 6.43 4.13 -2.84
N ARG A 301 6.14 5.44 -2.75
CA ARG A 301 6.92 6.38 -1.92
C ARG A 301 6.83 6.01 -0.44
N SER A 302 5.67 5.59 0.02
CA SER A 302 5.45 5.12 1.40
C SER A 302 6.27 3.86 1.69
N ALA A 303 6.26 2.88 0.79
CA ALA A 303 7.10 1.68 0.88
C ALA A 303 8.60 2.03 0.92
N LEU A 304 9.04 2.93 0.05
CA LEU A 304 10.45 3.33 -0.09
C LEU A 304 11.00 4.01 1.17
N LYS A 305 10.17 4.80 1.86
CA LYS A 305 10.56 5.48 3.11
C LYS A 305 11.00 4.54 4.22
N ILE A 306 10.57 3.26 4.19
CA ILE A 306 11.02 2.26 5.16
C ILE A 306 12.52 2.04 5.01
N ASN A 307 12.98 1.84 3.77
CA ASN A 307 14.39 1.63 3.48
C ASN A 307 15.23 2.89 3.72
N GLU A 308 14.76 4.07 3.26
CA GLU A 308 15.47 5.35 3.51
C GLU A 308 15.76 5.56 5.00
N LYS A 309 14.77 5.32 5.87
CA LYS A 309 14.94 5.44 7.33
C LYS A 309 15.80 4.35 7.94
N SER A 310 15.77 3.14 7.37
CA SER A 310 16.64 2.05 7.79
C SER A 310 18.10 2.41 7.53
N LEU A 311 18.41 2.88 6.32
CA LEU A 311 19.75 3.35 5.96
C LEU A 311 20.19 4.54 6.82
N GLU A 312 19.29 5.48 7.11
CA GLU A 312 19.60 6.58 8.03
C GLU A 312 19.93 6.07 9.44
N SER A 313 19.20 5.06 9.92
CA SER A 313 19.46 4.42 11.22
C SER A 313 20.84 3.76 11.24
N LEU A 314 21.18 2.98 10.22
CA LEU A 314 22.49 2.33 10.07
C LEU A 314 23.64 3.36 9.97
N ALA A 315 23.43 4.45 9.24
CA ALA A 315 24.40 5.54 9.15
C ALA A 315 24.65 6.21 10.51
N ILE A 316 23.63 6.35 11.36
CA ILE A 316 23.81 6.87 12.73
C ILE A 316 24.55 5.86 13.60
N VAL A 317 24.23 4.56 13.50
CA VAL A 317 24.96 3.50 14.20
C VAL A 317 26.44 3.50 13.82
N TYR A 318 26.74 3.68 12.53
CA TYR A 318 28.11 3.84 12.06
C TYR A 318 28.78 5.08 12.67
N LYS A 319 28.11 6.24 12.71
CA LYS A 319 28.64 7.44 13.38
C LYS A 319 28.90 7.21 14.87
N LEU A 320 28.05 6.44 15.55
CA LEU A 320 28.25 6.07 16.96
C LEU A 320 29.49 5.19 17.16
N SER A 321 29.83 4.33 16.19
CA SER A 321 31.06 3.51 16.24
C SER A 321 32.33 4.36 16.35
N LEU A 322 32.33 5.54 15.73
CA LEU A 322 33.45 6.49 15.73
C LEU A 322 33.53 7.32 17.03
N LYS A 323 32.56 7.17 17.94
CA LYS A 323 32.47 7.93 19.21
C LYS A 323 32.89 7.12 20.43
N THR A 324 33.32 5.89 20.26
CA THR A 324 33.72 5.01 21.36
C THR A 324 35.03 4.31 21.07
N ASN A 325 35.88 4.22 22.09
CA ASN A 325 37.09 3.40 22.07
C ASN A 325 36.88 2.04 22.77
N SER A 326 35.67 1.77 23.28
CA SER A 326 35.36 0.53 23.97
C SER A 326 35.11 -0.61 22.98
N ILE A 327 35.99 -1.62 23.01
CA ILE A 327 35.89 -2.84 22.18
C ILE A 327 34.53 -3.53 22.39
N ARG A 328 34.03 -3.56 23.64
CA ARG A 328 32.75 -4.20 23.95
C ARG A 328 31.57 -3.50 23.25
N ILE A 329 31.58 -2.17 23.23
CA ILE A 329 30.56 -1.37 22.54
C ILE A 329 30.72 -1.51 21.02
N LEU A 330 31.97 -1.52 20.54
CA LEU A 330 32.25 -1.68 19.12
C LEU A 330 31.76 -3.04 18.58
N ASN A 331 31.90 -4.12 19.35
CA ASN A 331 31.36 -5.43 19.01
C ASN A 331 29.83 -5.41 18.90
N GLU A 332 29.13 -4.75 19.83
CA GLU A 332 27.68 -4.60 19.77
C GLU A 332 27.23 -3.78 18.55
N ILE A 333 27.96 -2.71 18.23
CA ILE A 333 27.71 -1.88 17.06
C ILE A 333 27.98 -2.67 15.77
N SER A 334 29.06 -3.46 15.70
CA SER A 334 29.34 -4.33 14.57
C SER A 334 28.21 -5.34 14.33
N LEU A 335 27.68 -5.95 15.39
CA LEU A 335 26.52 -6.84 15.31
C LEU A 335 25.26 -6.14 14.81
N PHE A 336 25.08 -4.85 15.15
CA PHE A 336 24.00 -4.03 14.62
C PHE A 336 24.21 -3.77 13.12
N LEU A 337 25.40 -3.33 12.72
CA LEU A 337 25.71 -2.99 11.32
C LEU A 337 25.69 -4.22 10.38
N ASN A 338 25.96 -5.42 10.89
CA ASN A 338 25.92 -6.66 10.11
C ASN A 338 24.51 -7.16 9.80
N HIS A 339 23.44 -6.45 10.21
CA HIS A 339 22.08 -6.83 9.85
C HIS A 339 21.70 -6.38 8.45
N ASN A 340 20.87 -7.19 7.78
CA ASN A 340 20.33 -6.86 6.46
C ASN A 340 19.47 -5.59 6.50
N GLU A 341 19.47 -4.86 5.38
CA GLU A 341 18.63 -3.67 5.20
C GLU A 341 17.14 -4.00 5.42
N ILE A 342 16.42 -3.07 6.06
CA ILE A 342 14.97 -3.19 6.25
C ILE A 342 14.25 -2.49 5.11
N GLY A 343 13.48 -3.25 4.32
CA GLY A 343 12.69 -2.69 3.24
C GLY A 343 11.68 -3.68 2.70
N PHE A 344 10.76 -3.18 1.86
CA PHE A 344 9.91 -4.06 1.08
C PHE A 344 10.62 -4.52 -0.18
N THR A 345 10.23 -5.70 -0.63
CA THR A 345 10.71 -6.29 -1.89
C THR A 345 9.68 -6.07 -2.99
N PHE A 346 10.15 -6.03 -4.23
CA PHE A 346 9.30 -6.03 -5.42
C PHE A 346 9.08 -7.49 -5.87
N GLY A 347 8.00 -8.13 -5.39
CA GLY A 347 7.68 -9.52 -5.73
C GLY A 347 8.70 -10.55 -5.26
N GLY A 348 9.55 -10.20 -4.30
CA GLY A 348 10.68 -11.02 -3.86
C GLY A 348 11.90 -10.96 -4.78
N MET A 349 11.89 -10.16 -5.86
CA MET A 349 12.99 -10.08 -6.82
C MET A 349 14.14 -9.20 -6.32
N PHE A 350 13.82 -7.99 -5.86
CA PHE A 350 14.80 -7.02 -5.35
C PHE A 350 14.17 -6.13 -4.29
N MET A 351 14.99 -5.51 -3.44
CA MET A 351 14.54 -4.54 -2.45
C MET A 351 14.17 -3.21 -3.12
N LEU A 352 13.06 -2.61 -2.69
CA LEU A 352 12.61 -1.35 -3.22
C LEU A 352 13.45 -0.19 -2.64
N THR A 353 14.29 0.38 -3.50
CA THR A 353 15.19 1.50 -3.22
C THR A 353 14.89 2.67 -4.15
N THR A 354 15.54 3.81 -3.94
CA THR A 354 15.48 4.96 -4.87
C THR A 354 16.05 4.59 -6.25
N SER A 355 17.14 3.81 -6.29
CA SER A 355 17.72 3.34 -7.55
C SER A 355 16.78 2.39 -8.28
N SER A 356 16.20 1.40 -7.59
CA SER A 356 15.26 0.46 -8.23
C SER A 356 14.02 1.19 -8.75
N LEU A 357 13.52 2.19 -8.03
CA LEU A 357 12.40 3.00 -8.47
C LEU A 357 12.74 3.79 -9.73
N SER A 358 13.92 4.41 -9.78
CA SER A 358 14.41 5.10 -10.97
C SER A 358 14.49 4.15 -12.17
N THR A 359 15.02 2.94 -11.99
CA THR A 359 15.10 1.93 -13.06
C THR A 359 13.73 1.51 -13.56
N LEU A 360 12.76 1.29 -12.66
CA LEU A 360 11.38 0.97 -13.02
C LEU A 360 10.72 2.10 -13.82
N TYR A 361 10.91 3.36 -13.43
CA TYR A 361 10.42 4.51 -14.19
C TYR A 361 11.11 4.67 -15.55
N SER A 362 12.42 4.46 -15.62
CA SER A 362 13.14 4.45 -16.90
C SER A 362 12.59 3.38 -17.84
N ALA A 363 12.37 2.16 -17.34
CA ALA A 363 11.76 1.09 -18.14
C ALA A 363 10.36 1.46 -18.63
N PHE A 364 9.52 2.04 -17.77
CA PHE A 364 8.20 2.55 -18.16
C PHE A 364 8.28 3.60 -19.27
N ILE A 365 9.14 4.61 -19.13
CA ILE A 365 9.33 5.66 -20.14
C ILE A 365 9.82 5.05 -21.45
N THR A 366 10.77 4.11 -21.41
CA THR A 366 11.25 3.40 -22.59
C THR A 366 10.12 2.64 -23.29
N ILE A 367 9.27 1.93 -22.55
CA ILE A 367 8.10 1.25 -23.13
C ILE A 367 7.19 2.28 -23.82
N VAL A 368 6.84 3.37 -23.14
CA VAL A 368 5.97 4.42 -23.69
C VAL A 368 6.54 5.01 -24.97
N LEU A 369 7.84 5.32 -25.01
CA LEU A 369 8.51 5.84 -26.21
C LEU A 369 8.58 4.80 -27.33
N ALA A 370 8.63 3.51 -27.01
CA ALA A 370 8.70 2.43 -27.98
C ALA A 370 7.32 2.04 -28.57
N ILE A 371 6.20 2.37 -27.92
CA ILE A 371 4.82 2.09 -28.39
C ILE A 371 4.63 2.36 -29.90
N PRO A 372 5.00 3.54 -30.46
CA PRO A 372 4.86 3.79 -31.91
C PRO A 372 5.59 2.81 -32.82
N SER A 373 6.66 2.17 -32.34
CA SER A 373 7.42 1.20 -33.13
C SER A 373 6.68 -0.14 -33.28
N PHE A 374 5.68 -0.41 -32.43
CA PHE A 374 4.89 -1.64 -32.44
C PHE A 374 3.52 -1.48 -33.12
N SER A 375 3.13 -0.25 -33.50
CA SER A 375 1.84 0.01 -34.15
C SER A 375 1.88 -0.14 -35.68
N ARG A 376 2.77 -1.01 -36.19
CA ARG A 376 2.89 -1.32 -37.63
C ARG A 376 2.24 -2.64 -37.96
#